data_AF-N6ULB0-F1
#
_entry.id   AF-N6ULB0-F1
#
_cell.length_a   1.000
_cell.length_b   1.000
_cell.length_c   1.000
_cell.angle_alpha   90.00
_cell.angle_beta   90.00
_cell.angle_gamma   90.00
#
_symmetry.space_group_name_H-M   'P 1'
#
loop_
_entity.id
_entity.type
_entity.pdbx_description
1 polymer ?
#
loop_
_entity_poly.entity_id
_entity_poly.type
_entity_poly.pdbx_seq_one_letter_code
_entity_poly.pdbx_strand_id
1 'polypeptide(L)'
;MAEPVVGQGLFTARSVPYWKTHRKVIVPTFNQQILNGFMDVFTEQSDILAGVLEKYAGKGEVDVFKLITSCTLDIICETAMGVQIKAQSTESSFAEQADNLQVLVQKKALKERRKTHELTVEDTPKRRAFLDLLLDINDSGDFKFTDEEIMNETLTLMVAGSDTTAATNCFTLTMLAIHQDIQEKVLAEILDVVGPNASVGLDHLPHLKYLERVIKETMRLFPLGAILVRKAEENIDIG
;
A
#
# COMPACT_ATOMS: atom_id res chain seq x y z
N MET A 1 12.46 -14.84 7.89
CA MET A 1 12.65 -13.56 8.62
C MET A 1 11.34 -12.80 8.82
N ALA A 2 10.41 -12.75 7.84
CA ALA A 2 9.13 -12.02 8.01
C ALA A 2 8.02 -12.79 8.75
N GLU A 3 8.04 -14.13 8.75
CA GLU A 3 7.00 -14.98 9.35
C GLU A 3 6.64 -14.68 10.83
N PRO A 4 7.57 -14.34 11.74
CA PRO A 4 7.21 -13.98 13.12
C PRO A 4 6.32 -12.74 13.23
N VAL A 5 6.30 -11.87 12.20
CA VAL A 5 5.56 -10.61 12.19
C VAL A 5 4.26 -10.72 11.40
N VAL A 6 4.28 -11.38 10.24
CA VAL A 6 3.11 -11.46 9.32
C VAL A 6 2.44 -12.84 9.28
N GLY A 7 2.93 -13.81 10.05
CA GLY A 7 2.38 -15.16 10.13
C GLY A 7 2.52 -15.94 8.82
N GLN A 8 1.49 -16.71 8.46
CA GLN A 8 1.44 -17.56 7.25
C GLN A 8 0.60 -16.94 6.12
N GLY A 9 0.64 -15.61 5.91
CA GLY A 9 -0.05 -14.97 4.80
C GLY A 9 0.60 -15.23 3.43
N LEU A 10 0.05 -14.65 2.36
CA LEU A 10 0.47 -14.89 0.97
C LEU A 10 1.98 -14.71 0.67
N PHE A 11 2.70 -13.93 1.48
CA PHE A 11 4.12 -13.66 1.29
C PHE A 11 5.02 -14.70 1.99
N THR A 12 4.54 -15.34 3.04
CA THR A 12 5.32 -16.23 3.93
C THR A 12 4.78 -17.66 4.00
N ALA A 13 3.67 -17.94 3.32
CA ALA A 13 3.04 -19.26 3.24
C ALA A 13 4.04 -20.34 2.83
N ARG A 14 4.21 -21.35 3.69
CA ARG A 14 5.16 -22.47 3.45
C ARG A 14 4.60 -23.57 2.55
N SER A 15 3.28 -23.73 2.52
CA SER A 15 2.60 -24.79 1.78
C SER A 15 2.09 -24.28 0.43
N VAL A 16 2.51 -24.90 -0.67
CA VAL A 16 2.07 -24.53 -2.02
C VAL A 16 0.54 -24.72 -2.20
N PRO A 17 -0.09 -25.82 -1.77
CA PRO A 17 -1.56 -25.95 -1.81
C PRO A 17 -2.30 -24.88 -1.00
N TYR A 18 -1.78 -24.53 0.16
CA TYR A 18 -2.33 -23.48 1.02
C TYR A 18 -2.29 -22.12 0.31
N TRP A 19 -1.10 -21.73 -0.16
CA TRP A 19 -0.87 -20.50 -0.90
C TRP A 19 -1.74 -20.41 -2.16
N LYS A 20 -1.86 -21.50 -2.94
CA LYS A 20 -2.70 -21.54 -4.15
C LYS A 20 -4.16 -21.25 -3.83
N THR A 21 -4.67 -21.80 -2.74
CA THR A 21 -6.06 -21.61 -2.29
C THR A 21 -6.28 -20.16 -1.87
N HIS A 22 -5.45 -19.64 -0.96
CA HIS A 22 -5.53 -18.27 -0.48
C HIS A 22 -5.42 -17.27 -1.62
N ARG A 23 -4.44 -17.46 -2.52
CA ARG A 23 -4.23 -16.59 -3.67
C ARG A 23 -5.44 -16.57 -4.59
N LYS A 24 -6.07 -17.72 -4.84
CA LYS A 24 -7.25 -17.80 -5.72
C LYS A 24 -8.41 -16.97 -5.16
N VAL A 25 -8.58 -16.98 -3.83
CA VAL A 25 -9.65 -16.28 -3.13
C VAL A 25 -9.36 -14.77 -3.01
N ILE A 26 -8.10 -14.42 -2.77
CA ILE A 26 -7.67 -13.04 -2.49
C ILE A 26 -7.44 -12.23 -3.77
N VAL A 27 -6.87 -12.79 -4.84
CA VAL A 27 -6.54 -12.03 -6.06
C VAL A 27 -7.71 -11.21 -6.64
N PRO A 28 -8.97 -11.67 -6.64
CA PRO A 28 -10.11 -10.87 -7.10
C PRO A 28 -10.29 -9.55 -6.34
N THR A 29 -9.82 -9.43 -5.09
CA THR A 29 -9.91 -8.19 -4.31
C THR A 29 -8.90 -7.12 -4.74
N PHE A 30 -7.96 -7.45 -5.63
CA PHE A 30 -6.95 -6.54 -6.18
C PHE A 30 -7.25 -6.12 -7.63
N ASN A 31 -8.51 -6.15 -8.03
CA ASN A 31 -8.92 -5.72 -9.35
C ASN A 31 -8.97 -4.18 -9.48
N GLN A 32 -8.92 -3.68 -10.72
CA GLN A 32 -8.89 -2.23 -10.97
C GLN A 32 -10.10 -1.47 -10.47
N GLN A 33 -11.29 -2.07 -10.40
CA GLN A 33 -12.48 -1.37 -9.88
C GLN A 33 -12.33 -1.08 -8.39
N ILE A 34 -11.77 -2.01 -7.63
CA ILE A 34 -11.49 -1.84 -6.20
C ILE A 34 -10.38 -0.79 -6.01
N LEU A 35 -9.31 -0.88 -6.79
CA LEU A 35 -8.21 0.09 -6.74
C LEU A 35 -8.68 1.51 -7.07
N ASN A 36 -9.55 1.65 -8.07
CA ASN A 36 -10.17 2.92 -8.42
C ASN A 36 -11.00 3.51 -7.26
N GLY A 37 -11.64 2.65 -6.45
CA GLY A 37 -12.36 3.05 -5.25
C GLY A 37 -11.48 3.69 -4.16
N PHE A 38 -10.16 3.52 -4.24
CA PHE A 38 -9.20 4.12 -3.31
C PHE A 38 -8.54 5.40 -3.82
N MET A 39 -8.87 5.89 -5.03
CA MET A 39 -8.20 7.08 -5.58
C MET A 39 -8.25 8.27 -4.64
N ASP A 40 -9.42 8.55 -4.07
CA ASP A 40 -9.59 9.68 -3.16
C ASP A 40 -8.67 9.56 -1.92
N VAL A 41 -8.37 8.34 -1.45
CA VAL A 41 -7.39 8.12 -0.37
C VAL A 41 -5.98 8.48 -0.85
N PHE A 42 -5.61 8.04 -2.04
CA PHE A 42 -4.30 8.37 -2.62
C PHE A 42 -4.15 9.87 -2.81
N THR A 43 -5.18 10.55 -3.33
CA THR A 43 -5.18 12.00 -3.53
C THR A 43 -5.11 12.75 -2.21
N GLU A 44 -5.96 12.41 -1.23
CA GLU A 44 -5.95 13.06 0.09
C GLU A 44 -4.59 12.92 0.79
N GLN A 45 -4.03 11.71 0.84
CA GLN A 45 -2.74 11.49 1.51
C GLN A 45 -1.56 12.12 0.75
N SER A 46 -1.65 12.24 -0.59
CA SER A 46 -0.66 12.94 -1.41
C SER A 46 -0.72 14.45 -1.22
N ASP A 47 -1.91 15.03 -1.11
CA ASP A 47 -2.10 16.47 -0.85
C ASP A 47 -1.57 16.85 0.56
N ILE A 48 -1.79 15.98 1.56
CA ILE A 48 -1.18 16.13 2.90
C ILE A 48 0.35 16.10 2.80
N LEU A 49 0.91 15.13 2.08
CA LEU A 49 2.35 15.01 1.90
C LEU A 49 2.94 16.25 1.24
N ALA A 50 2.29 16.77 0.20
CA ALA A 50 2.69 18.00 -0.48
C ALA A 50 2.74 19.18 0.51
N GLY A 51 1.72 19.36 1.34
CA GLY A 51 1.70 20.39 2.38
C GLY A 51 2.75 20.19 3.48
N VAL A 52 3.16 18.95 3.76
CA VAL A 52 4.29 18.67 4.66
C VAL A 52 5.61 19.06 3.99
N LEU A 53 5.82 18.68 2.73
CA LEU A 53 7.04 18.97 1.97
C LEU A 53 7.23 20.48 1.73
N GLU A 54 6.15 21.23 1.51
CA GLU A 54 6.18 22.69 1.34
C GLU A 54 6.87 23.39 2.52
N LYS A 55 6.71 22.87 3.74
CA LYS A 55 7.35 23.41 4.94
C LYS A 55 8.88 23.32 4.90
N TYR A 56 9.45 22.48 4.05
CA TYR A 56 10.89 22.29 3.89
C TYR A 56 11.45 23.04 2.66
N ALA A 57 10.60 23.59 1.80
CA ALA A 57 11.02 24.32 0.62
C ALA A 57 11.94 25.50 0.99
N GLY A 58 13.13 25.55 0.39
CA GLY A 58 14.12 26.61 0.65
C GLY A 58 14.82 26.54 2.02
N LYS A 59 14.58 25.50 2.83
CA LYS A 59 15.17 25.36 4.18
C LYS A 59 16.41 24.45 4.24
N GLY A 60 16.94 24.04 3.08
CA GLY A 60 18.13 23.20 2.98
C GLY A 60 17.80 21.72 2.72
N GLU A 61 18.60 20.83 3.30
CA GLU A 61 18.49 19.39 3.12
C GLU A 61 17.33 18.81 3.94
N VAL A 62 16.64 17.81 3.38
CA VAL A 62 15.54 17.10 4.03
C VAL A 62 15.68 15.60 3.80
N ASP A 63 15.49 14.83 4.87
CA ASP A 63 15.34 13.38 4.75
C ASP A 63 13.90 13.06 4.30
N VAL A 64 13.75 12.80 3.01
CA VAL A 64 12.44 12.44 2.42
C VAL A 64 11.96 11.05 2.85
N PHE A 65 12.85 10.15 3.29
CA PHE A 65 12.47 8.77 3.58
C PHE A 65 11.43 8.69 4.69
N LYS A 66 11.63 9.45 5.78
CA LYS A 66 10.67 9.51 6.89
C LYS A 66 9.31 10.04 6.42
N LEU A 67 9.29 11.10 5.61
CA LEU A 67 8.07 11.76 5.15
C LEU A 67 7.25 10.86 4.22
N ILE A 68 7.92 10.23 3.26
CA ILE A 68 7.30 9.31 2.31
C ILE A 68 6.78 8.07 3.04
N THR A 69 7.55 7.52 3.98
CA THR A 69 7.13 6.34 4.76
C THR A 69 5.86 6.61 5.57
N SER A 70 5.75 7.78 6.20
CA SER A 70 4.52 8.17 6.90
C SER A 70 3.31 8.25 5.95
N CYS A 71 3.49 8.81 4.75
CA CYS A 71 2.44 8.88 3.72
C CYS A 71 2.00 7.48 3.26
N THR A 72 2.95 6.61 2.92
CA THR A 72 2.62 5.23 2.49
C THR A 72 1.95 4.43 3.59
N LEU A 73 2.31 4.67 4.85
CA LEU A 73 1.68 4.02 6.00
C LEU A 73 0.23 4.49 6.18
N ASP A 74 -0.05 5.79 6.07
CA ASP A 74 -1.42 6.31 6.10
C ASP A 74 -2.26 5.72 4.95
N ILE A 75 -1.73 5.68 3.73
CA ILE A 75 -2.39 5.08 2.57
C ILE A 75 -2.72 3.60 2.80
N ILE A 76 -1.76 2.78 3.25
CA ILE A 76 -2.00 1.34 3.40
C ILE A 76 -2.92 1.05 4.58
N CYS A 77 -2.86 1.81 5.67
CA CYS A 77 -3.79 1.69 6.79
C CYS A 77 -5.23 2.00 6.36
N GLU A 78 -5.42 3.03 5.54
CA GLU A 78 -6.74 3.42 5.10
C GLU A 78 -7.29 2.49 4.01
N THR A 79 -6.47 2.04 3.07
CA THR A 79 -6.91 1.13 1.99
C THR A 79 -7.02 -0.33 2.44
N ALA A 80 -6.09 -0.83 3.25
CA ALA A 80 -6.11 -2.22 3.71
C ALA A 80 -7.04 -2.41 4.91
N MET A 81 -7.03 -1.46 5.85
CA MET A 81 -7.81 -1.56 7.07
C MET A 81 -8.93 -0.56 7.17
N GLY A 82 -9.06 0.49 6.35
CA GLY A 82 -10.10 1.51 6.58
C GLY A 82 -9.93 2.26 7.90
N VAL A 83 -8.67 2.50 8.32
CA VAL A 83 -8.32 3.26 9.53
C VAL A 83 -7.37 4.40 9.15
N GLN A 84 -7.69 5.60 9.62
CA GLN A 84 -6.81 6.76 9.49
C GLN A 84 -5.93 6.85 10.75
N ILE A 85 -4.62 6.63 10.60
CA ILE A 85 -3.66 6.73 11.71
C ILE A 85 -3.05 8.13 11.82
N LYS A 86 -3.05 8.91 10.72
CA LYS A 86 -2.53 10.27 10.62
C LYS A 86 -1.04 10.38 10.92
N ALA A 87 -0.27 9.39 10.45
CA ALA A 87 1.18 9.30 10.66
C ALA A 87 1.93 10.54 10.14
N GLN A 88 1.44 11.17 9.07
CA GLN A 88 2.03 12.39 8.50
C GLN A 88 1.93 13.63 9.41
N SER A 89 1.02 13.62 10.40
CA SER A 89 0.81 14.73 11.33
C SER A 89 1.47 14.52 12.69
N THR A 90 2.01 13.32 12.96
CA THR A 90 2.59 12.95 14.25
C THR A 90 4.12 12.98 14.20
N GLU A 91 4.77 13.46 15.27
CA GLU A 91 6.24 13.41 15.39
C GLU A 91 6.77 12.02 15.79
N SER A 92 5.89 11.01 15.94
CA SER A 92 6.23 9.68 16.43
C SER A 92 7.25 8.96 15.53
N SER A 93 7.99 8.05 16.14
CA SER A 93 8.97 7.23 15.42
C SER A 93 8.27 6.13 14.60
N PHE A 94 8.90 5.71 13.51
CA PHE A 94 8.39 4.61 12.66
C PHE A 94 8.20 3.30 13.45
N ALA A 95 9.07 3.00 14.40
CA ALA A 95 8.97 1.82 15.25
C ALA A 95 7.70 1.83 16.13
N GLU A 96 7.37 2.99 16.72
CA GLU A 96 6.12 3.15 17.47
C GLU A 96 4.90 3.01 16.56
N GLN A 97 4.97 3.46 15.31
CA GLN A 97 3.87 3.34 14.36
C GLN A 97 3.66 1.87 13.92
N ALA A 98 4.73 1.11 13.72
CA ALA A 98 4.69 -0.31 13.36
C ALA A 98 4.19 -1.20 14.50
N ASP A 99 4.65 -1.00 15.74
CA ASP A 99 4.16 -1.76 16.91
C ASP A 99 2.68 -1.50 17.19
N ASN A 100 2.22 -0.26 16.95
CA ASN A 100 0.80 0.08 17.05
C ASN A 100 -0.06 -0.55 15.96
N LEU A 101 0.53 -0.91 14.81
CA LEU A 101 -0.18 -1.46 13.65
C LEU A 101 -0.86 -2.79 14.00
N GLN A 102 -0.13 -3.72 14.62
CA GLN A 102 -0.67 -5.04 14.99
C GLN A 102 -1.84 -4.91 15.98
N VAL A 103 -1.71 -4.00 16.95
CA VAL A 103 -2.77 -3.70 17.93
C VAL A 103 -3.98 -3.05 17.26
N LEU A 104 -3.76 -2.15 16.29
CA LEU A 104 -4.82 -1.49 15.52
C LEU A 104 -5.60 -2.50 14.68
N VAL A 105 -4.89 -3.40 13.98
CA VAL A 105 -5.54 -4.45 13.17
C VAL A 105 -6.41 -5.34 14.06
N GLN A 106 -5.88 -5.79 15.21
CA GLN A 106 -6.63 -6.60 16.19
C GLN A 106 -7.86 -5.86 16.72
N LYS A 107 -7.72 -4.59 17.13
CA LYS A 107 -8.84 -3.78 17.63
C LYS A 107 -9.91 -3.57 16.57
N LYS A 108 -9.55 -3.33 15.32
CA LYS A 108 -10.53 -3.15 14.25
C LYS A 108 -11.25 -4.46 13.91
N ALA A 109 -10.53 -5.57 13.75
CA ALA A 109 -11.13 -6.87 13.48
C ALA A 109 -12.15 -7.26 14.57
N LEU A 110 -11.84 -6.99 15.85
CA LEU A 110 -12.76 -7.20 16.97
C LEU A 110 -13.98 -6.27 16.95
N LYS A 111 -13.81 -5.01 16.52
CA LYS A 111 -14.87 -4.00 16.48
C LYS A 111 -15.85 -4.25 15.33
N GLU A 112 -15.37 -4.58 14.14
CA GLU A 112 -16.25 -4.88 13.00
C GLU A 112 -17.09 -6.13 13.26
N ARG A 113 -16.52 -7.16 13.93
CA ARG A 113 -17.30 -8.32 14.38
C ARG A 113 -18.36 -8.01 15.43
N ARG A 114 -18.15 -7.02 16.29
CA ARG A 114 -19.18 -6.57 17.24
C ARG A 114 -20.33 -5.85 16.54
N LYS A 115 -20.05 -5.11 15.47
CA LYS A 115 -21.09 -4.44 14.66
C LYS A 115 -21.95 -5.42 13.87
N THR A 116 -21.41 -6.56 13.43
CA THR A 116 -22.21 -7.62 12.78
C THR A 116 -23.28 -8.22 13.71
N HIS A 117 -23.18 -8.01 15.03
CA HIS A 117 -24.17 -8.45 16.03
C HIS A 117 -25.20 -7.37 16.42
N GLU A 118 -24.98 -6.10 16.07
CA GLU A 118 -25.89 -4.98 16.31
C GLU A 118 -26.15 -4.26 14.99
N LEU A 119 -27.17 -4.71 14.24
CA LEU A 119 -27.63 -4.05 13.01
C LEU A 119 -28.11 -2.63 13.32
N THR A 120 -27.28 -1.61 13.11
CA THR A 120 -27.73 -0.21 13.02
C THR A 120 -27.73 0.24 11.56
N VAL A 121 -28.94 0.55 11.08
CA VAL A 121 -29.27 1.07 9.76
C VAL A 121 -28.85 2.55 9.69
N GLU A 122 -27.58 2.81 9.44
CA GLU A 122 -27.09 4.10 8.93
C GLU A 122 -25.60 3.93 8.58
N ASP A 123 -25.30 3.39 7.40
CA ASP A 123 -23.95 3.49 6.85
C ASP A 123 -24.06 4.16 5.48
N THR A 124 -23.52 5.38 5.41
CA THR A 124 -23.05 5.98 4.17
C THR A 124 -22.20 4.96 3.42
N PRO A 125 -22.23 4.90 2.07
CA PRO A 125 -21.46 3.91 1.32
C PRO A 125 -19.98 4.09 1.62
N LYS A 126 -19.47 3.27 2.52
CA LYS A 126 -18.10 3.33 3.01
C LYS A 126 -17.22 2.61 2.00
N ARG A 127 -16.12 3.24 1.59
CA ARG A 127 -15.10 2.60 0.74
C ARG A 127 -14.69 1.30 1.42
N ARG A 128 -14.78 0.18 0.69
CA ARG A 128 -14.55 -1.15 1.26
C ARG A 128 -13.05 -1.41 1.34
N ALA A 129 -12.51 -1.48 2.55
CA ALA A 129 -11.12 -1.79 2.74
C ALA A 129 -10.85 -3.27 2.44
N PHE A 130 -9.58 -3.63 2.25
CA PHE A 130 -9.20 -5.04 2.02
C PHE A 130 -9.73 -5.98 3.11
N LEU A 131 -9.63 -5.58 4.39
CA LEU A 131 -10.16 -6.35 5.52
C LEU A 131 -11.68 -6.60 5.39
N ASP A 132 -12.45 -5.60 4.94
CA ASP A 132 -13.89 -5.73 4.78
C ASP A 132 -14.21 -6.76 3.68
N LEU A 133 -13.44 -6.77 2.60
CA LEU A 133 -13.58 -7.75 1.51
C LEU A 133 -13.25 -9.18 1.96
N LEU A 134 -12.24 -9.35 2.82
CA LEU A 134 -11.93 -10.67 3.40
C LEU A 134 -13.06 -11.17 4.31
N LEU A 135 -13.67 -10.28 5.09
CA LEU A 135 -14.81 -10.60 5.94
C LEU A 135 -16.03 -11.01 5.11
N ASP A 136 -16.31 -10.33 3.99
CA ASP A 136 -17.42 -10.73 3.11
C ASP A 136 -17.25 -12.10 2.50
N ILE A 137 -16.05 -12.43 2.03
CA ILE A 137 -15.74 -13.74 1.47
C ILE A 137 -15.97 -14.83 2.52
N ASN A 138 -15.61 -14.53 3.77
CA ASN A 138 -15.82 -15.42 4.89
C ASN A 138 -17.32 -15.60 5.24
N ASP A 139 -18.10 -14.51 5.14
CA ASP A 139 -19.52 -14.48 5.43
C ASP A 139 -20.40 -15.06 4.29
N SER A 140 -19.96 -14.95 3.03
CA SER A 140 -20.64 -15.56 1.87
C SER A 140 -20.63 -17.09 1.91
N GLY A 141 -19.68 -17.67 2.65
CA GLY A 141 -19.49 -19.11 2.79
C GLY A 141 -18.71 -19.76 1.65
N ASP A 142 -18.23 -18.98 0.67
CA ASP A 142 -17.43 -19.48 -0.46
C ASP A 142 -16.06 -20.00 -0.02
N PHE A 143 -15.46 -19.37 0.98
CA PHE A 143 -14.24 -19.80 1.63
C PHE A 143 -14.19 -19.27 3.06
N LYS A 144 -13.90 -20.13 4.06
CA LYS A 144 -13.81 -19.70 5.46
C LYS A 144 -12.37 -19.55 5.89
N PHE A 145 -11.96 -18.32 6.15
CA PHE A 145 -10.72 -18.02 6.82
C PHE A 145 -10.90 -18.10 8.33
N THR A 146 -9.89 -18.59 9.03
CA THR A 146 -9.78 -18.39 10.48
C THR A 146 -9.42 -16.94 10.79
N ASP A 147 -9.69 -16.50 12.01
CA ASP A 147 -9.35 -15.14 12.46
C ASP A 147 -7.85 -14.84 12.32
N GLU A 148 -7.02 -15.85 12.57
CA GLU A 148 -5.57 -15.79 12.42
C GLU A 148 -5.18 -15.60 10.95
N GLU A 149 -5.88 -16.25 10.02
CA GLU A 149 -5.59 -16.12 8.59
C GLU A 149 -5.99 -14.75 8.06
N ILE A 150 -7.16 -14.23 8.44
CA ILE A 150 -7.57 -12.85 8.08
C ILE A 150 -6.53 -11.85 8.59
N MET A 151 -6.06 -12.04 9.82
CA MET A 151 -5.02 -11.20 10.42
C MET A 151 -3.70 -11.30 9.65
N ASN A 152 -3.23 -12.52 9.37
CA ASN A 152 -1.98 -12.77 8.67
C ASN A 152 -2.00 -12.18 7.26
N GLU A 153 -3.11 -12.31 6.52
CA GLU A 153 -3.23 -11.74 5.18
C GLU A 153 -3.27 -10.21 5.20
N THR A 154 -3.99 -9.63 6.18
CA THR A 154 -4.05 -8.17 6.35
C THR A 154 -2.67 -7.61 6.71
N LEU A 155 -1.98 -8.19 7.69
CA LEU A 155 -0.62 -7.79 8.08
C LEU A 155 0.39 -7.98 6.95
N THR A 156 0.27 -9.09 6.21
CA THR A 156 1.11 -9.35 5.04
C THR A 156 0.97 -8.23 4.00
N LEU A 157 -0.26 -7.82 3.67
CA LEU A 157 -0.50 -6.73 2.73
C LEU A 157 0.11 -5.42 3.22
N MET A 158 -0.06 -5.10 4.51
CA MET A 158 0.45 -3.85 5.08
C MET A 158 1.97 -3.76 5.04
N VAL A 159 2.65 -4.81 5.51
CA VAL A 159 4.12 -4.85 5.56
C VAL A 159 4.72 -4.91 4.16
N ALA A 160 4.18 -5.76 3.29
CA ALA A 160 4.69 -5.90 1.93
C ALA A 160 4.46 -4.64 1.08
N GLY A 161 3.32 -3.95 1.28
CA GLY A 161 2.91 -2.80 0.49
C GLY A 161 3.49 -1.46 0.93
N SER A 162 3.76 -1.26 2.23
CA SER A 162 4.26 0.03 2.76
C SER A 162 5.70 0.30 2.37
N ASP A 163 6.64 -0.50 2.91
CA ASP A 163 8.08 -0.20 2.84
C ASP A 163 8.61 -0.24 1.41
N THR A 164 8.08 -1.16 0.59
CA THR A 164 8.48 -1.27 -0.82
C THR A 164 8.01 -0.06 -1.63
N THR A 165 6.79 0.43 -1.40
CA THR A 165 6.29 1.63 -2.06
C THR A 165 7.05 2.87 -1.60
N ALA A 166 7.33 2.97 -0.29
CA ALA A 166 8.06 4.09 0.28
C ALA A 166 9.46 4.22 -0.33
N ALA A 167 10.22 3.11 -0.36
CA ALA A 167 11.54 3.09 -0.93
C ALA A 167 11.53 3.38 -2.44
N THR A 168 10.53 2.86 -3.19
CA THR A 168 10.39 3.16 -4.64
C THR A 168 10.18 4.65 -4.87
N ASN A 169 9.28 5.27 -4.10
CA ASN A 169 9.00 6.70 -4.19
C ASN A 169 10.23 7.53 -3.80
N CYS A 170 10.96 7.14 -2.76
CA CYS A 170 12.20 7.81 -2.36
C CYS A 170 13.25 7.76 -3.47
N PHE A 171 13.54 6.57 -4.03
CA PHE A 171 14.47 6.46 -5.15
C PHE A 171 13.99 7.27 -6.36
N THR A 172 12.70 7.29 -6.64
CA THR A 172 12.14 8.06 -7.77
C THR A 172 12.36 9.56 -7.56
N LEU A 173 12.07 10.08 -6.36
CA LEU A 173 12.30 11.47 -6.01
C LEU A 173 13.79 11.83 -6.06
N THR A 174 14.67 10.96 -5.57
CA THR A 174 16.12 11.15 -5.66
C THR A 174 16.59 11.18 -7.12
N MET A 175 16.10 10.28 -7.97
CA MET A 175 16.45 10.27 -9.39
C MET A 175 15.98 11.54 -10.10
N LEU A 176 14.77 12.03 -9.79
CA LEU A 176 14.28 13.31 -10.31
C LEU A 176 15.13 14.49 -9.81
N ALA A 177 15.53 14.49 -8.54
CA ALA A 177 16.37 15.53 -7.97
C ALA A 177 17.78 15.57 -8.62
N ILE A 178 18.33 14.42 -8.98
CA ILE A 178 19.64 14.33 -9.67
C ILE A 178 19.51 14.71 -11.15
N HIS A 179 18.41 14.35 -11.82
CA HIS A 179 18.20 14.55 -13.25
C HIS A 179 17.16 15.64 -13.54
N GLN A 180 17.58 16.90 -13.38
CA GLN A 180 16.72 18.08 -13.53
C GLN A 180 16.03 18.17 -14.91
N ASP A 181 16.71 17.76 -15.99
CA ASP A 181 16.12 17.75 -17.34
C ASP A 181 14.97 16.72 -17.48
N ILE A 182 15.00 15.66 -16.68
CA ILE A 182 13.92 14.66 -16.61
C ILE A 182 12.80 15.17 -15.71
N GLN A 183 13.14 15.83 -14.59
CA GLN A 183 12.17 16.47 -13.70
C GLN A 183 11.33 17.52 -14.45
N GLU A 184 11.96 18.36 -15.27
CA GLU A 184 11.26 19.36 -16.09
C GLU A 184 10.26 18.72 -17.06
N LYS A 185 10.64 17.60 -17.70
CA LYS A 185 9.75 16.86 -18.61
C LYS A 185 8.57 16.22 -17.87
N VAL A 186 8.80 15.67 -16.69
CA VAL A 186 7.73 15.13 -15.83
C VAL A 186 6.79 16.24 -15.40
N LEU A 187 7.32 17.38 -14.96
CA LEU A 187 6.51 18.53 -14.56
C LEU A 187 5.67 19.06 -15.74
N ALA A 188 6.25 19.16 -16.93
CA ALA A 188 5.52 19.55 -18.13
C ALA A 188 4.37 18.58 -18.47
N GLU A 189 4.60 17.26 -18.36
CA GLU A 189 3.54 16.25 -18.54
C GLU A 189 2.43 16.41 -17.49
N ILE A 190 2.78 16.59 -16.21
CA ILE A 190 1.81 16.77 -15.13
C ILE A 190 0.97 18.04 -15.38
N LEU A 191 1.60 19.15 -15.75
CA LEU A 191 0.89 20.41 -16.03
C LEU A 191 -0.03 20.32 -17.25
N ASP A 192 0.34 19.56 -18.28
CA ASP A 192 -0.48 19.34 -19.47
C ASP A 192 -1.70 18.45 -19.17
N VAL A 193 -1.51 17.39 -18.39
CA VAL A 193 -2.56 16.39 -18.09
C VAL A 193 -3.48 16.83 -16.96
N VAL A 194 -2.92 17.32 -15.86
CA VAL A 194 -3.65 17.62 -14.61
C VAL A 194 -3.99 19.11 -14.52
N GLY A 195 -3.11 19.97 -15.02
CA GLY A 195 -3.19 21.42 -14.82
C GLY A 195 -2.49 21.89 -13.54
N PRO A 196 -2.33 23.21 -13.35
CA PRO A 196 -1.46 23.78 -12.32
C PRO A 196 -2.01 23.75 -10.89
N ASN A 197 -3.34 23.67 -10.71
CA ASN A 197 -3.99 23.81 -9.40
C ASN A 197 -5.03 22.71 -9.14
N ALA A 198 -5.02 21.63 -9.91
CA ALA A 198 -5.96 20.52 -9.74
C ALA A 198 -5.29 19.36 -9.01
N SER A 199 -6.05 18.68 -8.15
CA SER A 199 -5.63 17.41 -7.57
C SER A 199 -5.68 16.30 -8.62
N VAL A 200 -4.84 15.29 -8.46
CA VAL A 200 -4.78 14.14 -9.39
C VAL A 200 -6.05 13.29 -9.24
N GLY A 201 -6.73 13.02 -10.36
CA GLY A 201 -7.88 12.13 -10.46
C GLY A 201 -7.57 10.84 -11.25
N LEU A 202 -8.52 9.89 -11.25
CA LEU A 202 -8.38 8.60 -11.94
C LEU A 202 -8.20 8.74 -13.45
N ASP A 203 -8.86 9.71 -14.05
CA ASP A 203 -8.85 10.00 -15.47
C ASP A 203 -7.50 10.54 -15.95
N HIS A 204 -6.70 11.12 -15.06
CA HIS A 204 -5.35 11.59 -15.38
C HIS A 204 -4.33 10.45 -15.50
N LEU A 205 -4.44 9.40 -14.69
CA LEU A 205 -3.39 8.36 -14.57
C LEU A 205 -2.98 7.69 -15.89
N PRO A 206 -3.90 7.33 -16.82
CA PRO A 206 -3.52 6.72 -18.11
C PRO A 206 -2.72 7.64 -19.03
N HIS A 207 -2.70 8.94 -18.75
CA HIS A 207 -2.06 9.96 -19.56
C HIS A 207 -0.66 10.36 -19.03
N LEU A 208 -0.33 10.02 -17.78
CA LEU A 208 0.98 10.28 -17.14
C LEU A 208 2.05 9.25 -17.56
N LYS A 209 2.27 9.11 -18.87
CA LYS A 209 3.06 8.04 -19.48
C LYS A 209 4.56 8.20 -19.23
N TYR A 210 5.07 9.44 -19.20
CA TYR A 210 6.47 9.73 -18.99
C TYR A 210 6.83 9.54 -17.51
N LEU A 211 5.99 10.01 -16.58
CA LEU A 211 6.12 9.70 -15.16
C LEU A 211 6.15 8.18 -14.91
N GLU A 212 5.25 7.42 -15.54
CA GLU A 212 5.23 5.96 -15.44
C GLU A 212 6.56 5.33 -15.91
N ARG A 213 7.15 5.85 -17.00
CA ARG A 213 8.46 5.40 -17.48
C ARG A 213 9.58 5.71 -16.49
N VAL A 214 9.56 6.88 -15.85
CA VAL A 214 10.56 7.25 -14.83
C VAL A 214 10.48 6.32 -13.62
N ILE A 215 9.27 6.00 -13.14
CA ILE A 215 9.07 5.04 -12.05
C ILE A 215 9.62 3.66 -12.46
N LYS A 216 9.25 3.17 -13.64
CA LYS A 216 9.73 1.88 -14.16
C LYS A 216 11.25 1.82 -14.32
N GLU A 217 11.87 2.90 -14.79
CA GLU A 217 13.32 2.98 -14.94
C GLU A 217 14.02 3.02 -13.58
N THR A 218 13.44 3.72 -12.61
CA THR A 218 13.92 3.70 -11.22
C THR A 218 13.86 2.28 -10.65
N MET A 219 12.75 1.55 -10.84
CA MET A 219 12.63 0.16 -10.40
C MET A 219 13.58 -0.80 -11.16
N ARG A 220 13.95 -0.48 -12.40
CA ARG A 220 14.96 -1.22 -13.17
C ARG A 220 16.36 -1.06 -12.58
N LEU A 221 16.70 0.16 -12.13
CA LEU A 221 18.00 0.48 -11.52
C LEU A 221 18.08 0.01 -10.06
N PHE A 222 16.99 0.16 -9.30
CA PHE A 222 16.90 -0.13 -7.87
C PHE A 222 15.75 -1.12 -7.58
N PRO A 223 15.90 -2.40 -7.99
CA PRO A 223 14.86 -3.39 -7.74
C PRO A 223 14.77 -3.76 -6.25
N LEU A 224 13.67 -3.40 -5.59
CA LEU A 224 13.44 -3.71 -4.17
C LEU A 224 13.20 -5.21 -3.89
N GLY A 225 12.82 -5.97 -4.92
CA GLY A 225 12.65 -7.43 -4.89
C GLY A 225 13.74 -8.16 -5.69
N ALA A 226 15.00 -7.74 -5.58
CA ALA A 226 16.09 -8.21 -6.46
C ALA A 226 16.35 -9.72 -6.40
N ILE A 227 16.05 -10.37 -5.28
CA ILE A 227 16.32 -11.80 -5.08
C ILE A 227 15.00 -12.52 -4.80
N LEU A 228 14.59 -13.36 -5.75
CA LEU A 228 13.51 -14.31 -5.59
C LEU A 228 14.11 -15.71 -5.44
N VAL A 229 14.06 -16.25 -4.22
CA VAL A 229 14.60 -17.58 -3.95
C VAL A 229 13.70 -18.64 -4.59
N ARG A 230 14.33 -19.69 -5.14
CA ARG A 230 13.66 -20.89 -5.64
C ARG A 230 14.31 -22.11 -4.98
N LYS A 231 13.50 -23.12 -4.71
CA LYS A 231 13.96 -24.43 -4.26
C LYS A 231 13.50 -25.45 -5.29
N ALA A 232 14.41 -26.27 -5.78
CA ALA A 232 14.06 -27.40 -6.63
C ALA A 232 13.29 -28.44 -5.80
N GLU A 233 12.11 -28.85 -6.27
CA GLU A 233 11.31 -29.91 -5.65
C GLU A 233 11.76 -31.30 -6.09
N GLU A 234 12.41 -31.38 -7.25
CA GLU A 234 12.93 -32.60 -7.87
C GLU A 234 14.32 -32.31 -8.47
N ASN A 235 15.05 -33.37 -8.82
CA ASN A 235 16.34 -33.24 -9.49
C ASN A 235 16.16 -32.56 -10.85
N ILE A 236 16.91 -31.49 -11.08
CA ILE A 236 16.86 -30.66 -12.29
C ILE A 236 18.27 -30.50 -12.83
N ASP A 237 18.42 -30.71 -14.15
CA ASP A 237 19.59 -30.27 -14.90
C ASP A 237 19.38 -28.81 -15.29
N ILE A 238 20.30 -27.93 -14.85
CA ILE A 238 20.20 -26.48 -15.02
C ILE A 238 20.98 -25.98 -16.25
N GLY A 239 21.59 -26.87 -17.03
CA GLY A 239 22.39 -26.54 -18.21
C GLY A 239 23.82 -26.17 -17.88
#